data_AF-A0A0S7YD06-F1
#
_entry.id   AF-A0A0S7YD06-F1
#
_cell.length_a   1.000
_cell.length_b   1.000
_cell.length_c   1.000
_cell.angle_alpha   90.00
_cell.angle_beta   90.00
_cell.angle_gamma   90.00
#
_symmetry.space_group_name_H-M   'P 1'
#
loop_
_entity.id
_entity.type
_entity.pdbx_description
1 polymer ?
#
loop_
_entity_poly.entity_id
_entity_poly.type
_entity_poly.pdbx_seq_one_letter_code
_entity_poly.pdbx_strand_id
1 'polypeptide(L)' 'MTRGLTTTTQVHFKQGRGTRKVMKAGEAPVAAVSAVPRISRLMALAIHMQQLVDWGQVTDYAELARLAHVSRAR' A
#
# COMPACT_ATOMS: atom_id res chain seq x y z
N MET A 1 26.78 -7.63 44.81
CA MET A 1 27.37 -6.91 43.66
C MET A 1 27.14 -7.74 42.41
N THR A 2 25.95 -7.66 41.81
CA THR A 2 25.64 -8.48 40.62
C THR A 2 26.25 -7.80 39.40
N ARG A 3 27.32 -8.39 38.89
CA ARG A 3 28.03 -7.90 37.70
C ARG A 3 27.09 -8.11 36.49
N GLY A 4 26.71 -7.03 35.81
CA GLY A 4 25.85 -7.11 34.64
C GLY A 4 26.49 -7.99 33.56
N LEU A 5 25.73 -8.92 32.99
CA LEU A 5 26.15 -9.73 31.85
C LEU A 5 25.84 -8.94 30.58
N THR A 6 26.87 -8.61 29.79
CA THR A 6 26.70 -7.94 28.50
C THR A 6 26.70 -8.98 27.39
N THR A 7 25.57 -9.13 26.68
CA THR A 7 25.45 -10.05 25.55
C THR A 7 25.26 -9.27 24.25
N THR A 8 26.19 -9.45 23.31
CA THR A 8 26.07 -8.88 21.96
C THR A 8 25.21 -9.81 21.11
N THR A 9 24.07 -9.31 20.61
CA THR A 9 23.19 -10.07 19.72
C THR A 9 22.68 -9.18 18.62
N GLN A 10 22.63 -9.71 17.40
CA GLN A 10 22.04 -9.01 16.26
C GLN A 10 20.53 -8.85 16.50
N VAL A 11 20.08 -7.61 16.56
CA VAL A 11 18.67 -7.25 16.71
C VAL A 11 18.25 -6.37 15.55
N HIS A 12 17.02 -6.56 15.08
CA HIS A 12 16.38 -5.63 14.16
C HIS A 12 15.21 -4.94 14.85
N PHE A 13 15.01 -3.68 14.51
CA PHE A 13 13.89 -2.89 15.00
C PHE A 13 12.85 -2.75 13.90
N LYS A 14 11.61 -3.16 14.18
CA LYS A 14 10.49 -2.97 13.25
C LYS A 14 9.47 -2.02 13.85
N GLN A 15 8.93 -1.15 13.00
CA GLN A 15 7.78 -0.32 13.31
C GLN A 15 6.69 -0.63 12.27
N GLY A 16 5.52 -1.08 12.72
CA GLY A 16 4.33 -1.16 11.86
C GLY A 16 3.61 0.19 11.83
N ARG A 17 2.71 0.39 10.86
CA ARG A 17 1.93 1.62 10.73
C ARG A 17 1.14 1.90 12.02
N GLY A 18 1.42 3.03 12.68
CA GLY A 18 0.75 3.43 13.93
C GLY A 18 1.10 2.60 15.18
N THR A 19 2.13 1.76 15.12
CA THR A 19 2.52 0.90 16.26
C THR A 19 3.86 1.32 16.86
N ARG A 20 4.06 0.99 18.15
CA ARG A 20 5.32 1.23 18.87
C ARG A 20 6.45 0.42 18.25
N LYS A 21 7.65 1.00 18.16
CA LYS A 21 8.88 0.31 17.72
C LYS A 21 9.17 -0.87 18.64
N VAL A 22 9.30 -2.07 18.08
CA VAL A 22 9.62 -3.30 18.83
C VAL A 22 10.98 -3.82 18.39
N MET A 23 11.80 -4.22 19.37
CA MET A 23 13.07 -4.92 19.16
C MET A 23 12.80 -6.41 18.96
N LYS A 24 13.29 -6.99 17.87
CA LYS A 24 13.24 -8.43 17.62
C LYS A 24 14.66 -8.96 17.46
N ALA A 25 14.92 -10.12 18.06
CA ALA A 25 16.18 -10.84 17.89
C ALA A 25 16.26 -11.44 16.47
N GLY A 26 17.46 -11.45 15.88
CA GLY A 26 17.74 -12.02 14.56
C GLY A 26 17.84 -10.99 13.44
N GLU A 27 18.22 -11.45 12.25
CA GLU A 27 18.41 -10.63 11.05
C GLU A 27 17.10 -10.00 10.56
N ALA A 28 17.18 -8.79 10.00
CA ALA A 28 16.01 -8.12 9.45
C ALA A 28 15.46 -8.94 8.26
N PRO A 29 14.15 -9.24 8.24
CA PRO A 29 13.57 -9.93 7.09
C PRO A 29 13.76 -9.07 5.84
N VAL A 30 14.15 -9.70 4.72
CA VAL A 30 14.23 -9.06 3.40
C VAL A 30 12.90 -8.34 3.18
N ALA A 31 12.97 -7.03 2.95
CA ALA A 31 11.77 -6.23 2.76
C ALA A 31 10.97 -6.84 1.59
N ALA A 32 9.77 -7.34 1.89
CA ALA A 32 8.86 -7.80 0.86
C ALA A 32 8.69 -6.68 -0.16
N VAL A 33 8.68 -7.04 -1.46
CA VAL A 33 8.46 -6.10 -2.57
C VAL A 33 7.31 -5.19 -2.19
N SER A 34 7.59 -3.89 -2.12
CA SER A 34 6.65 -2.89 -1.63
C SER A 34 5.32 -3.03 -2.36
N ALA A 35 4.21 -3.01 -1.62
CA ALA A 35 2.88 -3.01 -2.21
C ALA A 35 2.77 -1.92 -3.28
N VAL A 36 2.03 -2.20 -4.36
CA VAL A 36 1.79 -1.24 -5.44
C VAL A 36 1.31 0.09 -4.85
N PRO A 37 1.98 1.22 -5.15
CA PRO A 37 1.59 2.51 -4.62
C PRO A 37 0.11 2.82 -4.92
N ARG A 38 -0.57 3.46 -3.98
CA ARG A 38 -1.98 3.85 -4.15
C ARG A 38 -2.20 4.64 -5.44
N ILE A 39 -1.27 5.55 -5.76
CA ILE A 39 -1.33 6.38 -6.96
C ILE A 39 -1.27 5.50 -8.22
N SER A 40 -0.37 4.51 -8.28
CA SER A 40 -0.26 3.61 -9.43
C SER A 40 -1.56 2.85 -9.68
N ARG A 41 -2.24 2.38 -8.63
CA ARG A 41 -3.55 1.73 -8.75
C ARG A 41 -4.63 2.68 -9.29
N LEU A 42 -4.63 3.94 -8.84
CA LEU A 42 -5.58 4.95 -9.32
C LEU A 42 -5.31 5.33 -10.78
N MET A 43 -4.04 5.45 -11.16
CA MET A 43 -3.66 5.73 -12.55
C MET A 43 -4.08 4.60 -13.50
N ALA A 44 -3.85 3.34 -13.11
CA ALA A 44 -4.29 2.19 -13.88
C ALA A 44 -5.81 2.19 -14.08
N LEU A 45 -6.57 2.49 -13.02
CA LEU A 45 -8.02 2.62 -13.10
C LEU A 45 -8.45 3.77 -14.03
N ALA A 46 -7.81 4.94 -13.91
CA ALA A 46 -8.13 6.10 -14.74
C ALA A 46 -7.88 5.84 -16.23
N ILE A 47 -6.75 5.21 -16.56
CA ILE A 47 -6.42 4.83 -17.94
C ILE A 47 -7.45 3.83 -18.48
N HIS A 48 -7.80 2.81 -17.71
CA HIS A 48 -8.81 1.84 -18.12
C HIS A 48 -10.17 2.50 -18.40
N MET A 49 -10.61 3.41 -17.52
CA MET A 49 -11.87 4.11 -17.71
C MET A 49 -11.85 5.05 -18.93
N GLN A 50 -10.73 5.73 -19.18
CA GLN A 50 -10.55 6.52 -20.40
C GLN A 50 -10.68 5.64 -21.65
N GLN A 51 -10.03 4.48 -21.66
CA GLN A 51 -10.10 3.54 -22.79
C GLN A 51 -11.52 3.04 -23.06
N LEU A 52 -12.31 2.78 -22.02
CA LEU A 52 -13.72 2.37 -22.18
C LEU A 52 -14.56 3.46 -22.88
N VAL A 53 -14.30 4.73 -22.56
CA VAL A 53 -14.94 5.87 -23.21
C VAL A 53 -14.44 6.04 -24.65
N ASP A 54 -13.13 5.96 -24.87
CA ASP A 54 -12.52 6.10 -26.19
C ASP A 54 -12.98 5.00 -27.16
N TRP A 55 -13.20 3.79 -26.67
CA TRP A 55 -13.74 2.67 -27.43
C TRP A 55 -15.26 2.70 -27.60
N GLY A 56 -15.95 3.68 -27.00
CA GLY A 56 -17.40 3.79 -27.03
C GLY A 56 -18.13 2.65 -26.31
N GLN A 57 -17.43 1.87 -25.47
CA GLN A 57 -18.06 0.84 -24.65
C GLN A 57 -18.92 1.45 -23.54
N VAL A 58 -18.58 2.67 -23.13
CA VAL A 58 -19.31 3.45 -22.15
C VAL A 58 -19.46 4.87 -22.66
N THR A 59 -20.65 5.44 -22.51
CA THR A 59 -21.02 6.74 -23.08
C THR A 59 -20.27 7.87 -22.41
N ASP A 60 -20.18 7.84 -21.08
CA ASP A 60 -19.49 8.86 -20.29
C ASP A 60 -19.13 8.38 -18.86
N TYR A 61 -18.41 9.22 -18.14
CA TYR A 61 -18.06 8.95 -16.74
C TYR A 61 -19.26 8.94 -15.77
N ALA A 62 -20.45 9.46 -16.11
CA ALA A 62 -21.62 9.21 -15.25
C ALA A 62 -22.12 7.79 -15.39
N GLU A 63 -22.06 7.22 -16.59
CA GLU A 63 -22.46 5.83 -16.80
C GLU A 63 -21.59 4.90 -15.97
N LEU A 64 -20.27 5.10 -15.97
CA LEU A 64 -19.35 4.40 -15.07
C LEU A 64 -19.70 4.60 -13.60
N ALA A 65 -20.01 5.84 -13.19
CA ALA A 65 -20.38 6.14 -11.81
C ALA A 65 -21.68 5.44 -11.37
N ARG A 66 -22.68 5.39 -12.25
CA ARG A 66 -23.95 4.67 -12.03
C ARG A 66 -23.73 3.16 -11.90
N LEU A 67 -22.90 2.57 -12.77
CA LEU A 67 -22.57 1.14 -12.74
C LEU A 67 -21.77 0.76 -11.48
N ALA A 68 -20.86 1.62 -11.04
CA ALA A 68 -20.05 1.39 -9.85
C ALA A 68 -20.72 1.83 -8.54
N HIS A 69 -21.95 2.34 -8.59
CA HIS A 69 -22.68 2.89 -7.44
C HIS A 69 -21.92 3.99 -6.67
N VAL A 70 -21.19 4.84 -7.40
CA VAL A 70 -20.46 5.99 -6.83
C VAL A 70 -21.01 7.30 -7.37
N SER A 71 -20.83 8.39 -6.63
CA SER A 71 -21.12 9.73 -7.15
C SER A 71 -20.15 10.08 -8.28
N ARG A 72 -20.64 10.73 -9.33
CA ARG A 72 -19.80 11.30 -10.39
C ARG A 72 -18.80 12.31 -9.77
N ALA A 73 -17.56 12.30 -10.24
CA ALA A 73 -16.62 13.39 -9.97
C ALA A 73 -17.15 14.69 -10.61
N ARG A 74 -17.21 15.77 -9.84
CA ARG A 74 -17.62 17.09 -10.35
C ARG A 74 -16.46 17.80 -11.04
#